data_AF-A0A970R0X5-F1
#
_entry.id   AF-A0A970R0X5-F1
#
_cell.length_a   1.000
_cell.length_b   1.000
_cell.length_c   1.000
_cell.angle_alpha   90.00
_cell.angle_beta   90.00
_cell.angle_gamma   90.00
#
_symmetry.space_group_name_H-M   'P 1'
#
loop_
_entity.id
_entity.type
_entity.pdbx_description
1 polymer ?
#
loop_
_entity_poly.entity_id
_entity_poly.type
_entity_poly.pdbx_seq_one_letter_code
_entity_poly.pdbx_strand_id
1 'polypeptide(L)'
;MLVLRLFERLFGFLFINLCRCHAVHDAYVAVDDADALPGGIEPDEDPDDNFTDAGNTYYTGYLATAKRLGISAGVGNNLYAPAKEITRQEMFTLLYNALKLIGQLPQGRSGKTLSDFTDTGQISAWAEKAMTLLVETDTVSGSGGKLNPDGTTTRAEMAQVLYNLLGK
;
A
#
# COMPACT_ATOMS: atom_id res chain seq x y z
N MET A 1 -3.30 4.01 21.47
CA MET A 1 -4.65 4.15 20.86
C MET A 1 -4.61 4.57 19.39
N LEU A 2 -3.64 5.39 18.94
CA LEU A 2 -3.44 5.71 17.51
C LEU A 2 -2.88 4.51 16.70
N VAL A 3 -1.97 3.74 17.32
CA VAL A 3 -1.27 2.58 16.72
C VAL A 3 -2.21 1.44 16.34
N LEU A 4 -3.21 1.15 17.17
CA LEU A 4 -4.21 0.10 16.90
C LEU A 4 -5.15 0.53 15.74
N ARG A 5 -5.56 1.81 15.74
CA ARG A 5 -6.42 2.39 14.70
C ARG A 5 -5.74 2.54 13.34
N LEU A 6 -4.42 2.73 13.29
CA LEU A 6 -3.66 2.77 12.03
C LEU A 6 -3.48 1.36 11.44
N PHE A 7 -3.30 0.37 12.33
CA PHE A 7 -3.24 -1.05 11.99
C PHE A 7 -4.60 -1.52 11.46
N GLU A 8 -5.71 -1.19 12.12
CA GLU A 8 -7.08 -1.50 11.68
C GLU A 8 -7.45 -0.84 10.33
N ARG A 9 -6.98 0.39 10.06
CA ARG A 9 -7.30 1.14 8.82
C ARG A 9 -6.51 0.74 7.58
N LEU A 10 -5.30 0.19 7.74
CA LEU A 10 -4.38 -0.12 6.61
C LEU A 10 -4.26 -1.63 6.33
N PHE A 11 -4.47 -2.50 7.32
CA PHE A 11 -4.19 -3.93 7.18
C PHE A 11 -5.21 -4.69 6.32
N GLY A 12 -6.47 -4.24 6.24
CA GLY A 12 -7.47 -4.87 5.36
C GLY A 12 -7.07 -4.84 3.88
N PHE A 13 -6.49 -3.73 3.43
CA PHE A 13 -6.19 -3.52 2.00
C PHE A 13 -4.82 -4.06 1.56
N LEU A 14 -3.78 -3.95 2.40
CA LEU A 14 -2.42 -4.35 1.99
C LEU A 14 -2.14 -5.85 2.10
N PHE A 15 -2.93 -6.61 2.86
CA PHE A 15 -2.73 -8.06 3.02
C PHE A 15 -3.23 -8.90 1.85
N ILE A 16 -3.93 -8.27 0.92
CA ILE A 16 -4.63 -8.90 -0.20
C ILE A 16 -3.71 -9.49 -1.25
N ASN A 17 -2.60 -8.82 -1.58
CA ASN A 17 -1.73 -9.28 -2.68
C ASN A 17 -0.88 -10.51 -2.35
N LEU A 18 -0.94 -11.04 -1.12
CA LEU A 18 0.17 -11.87 -0.65
C LEU A 18 -0.22 -13.09 0.22
N CYS A 19 -1.49 -13.45 0.40
CA CYS A 19 -1.87 -14.55 1.31
C CYS A 19 -2.51 -15.77 0.58
N ARG A 20 -1.73 -16.85 0.46
CA ARG A 20 -2.21 -18.23 0.22
C ARG A 20 -2.12 -19.06 1.52
N CYS A 21 -2.81 -18.65 2.58
CA CYS A 21 -2.90 -19.46 3.80
C CYS A 21 -4.36 -19.68 4.19
N HIS A 22 -4.77 -20.95 4.28
CA HIS A 22 -6.11 -21.40 4.65
C HIS A 22 -6.47 -21.13 6.13
N ALA A 23 -5.60 -20.46 6.89
CA ALA A 23 -5.73 -20.24 8.34
C ALA A 23 -6.07 -18.79 8.74
N VAL A 24 -6.37 -17.91 7.77
CA VAL A 24 -6.76 -16.50 8.05
C VAL A 24 -8.28 -16.27 8.08
N HIS A 25 -9.08 -17.31 7.85
CA HIS A 25 -10.54 -17.15 7.76
C HIS A 25 -11.16 -16.74 9.11
N ASP A 26 -10.68 -17.30 10.23
CA ASP A 26 -11.26 -17.04 11.56
C ASP A 26 -10.77 -15.75 12.23
N ALA A 27 -9.66 -15.17 11.77
CA ALA A 27 -9.18 -13.87 12.25
C ALA A 27 -9.76 -12.68 11.45
N TYR A 28 -10.40 -12.95 10.31
CA TYR A 28 -11.02 -11.94 9.45
C TYR A 28 -12.36 -11.47 10.01
N VAL A 29 -13.18 -12.40 10.50
CA VAL A 29 -14.54 -12.14 11.00
C VAL A 29 -14.54 -11.27 12.27
N ALA A 30 -13.42 -11.22 13.00
CA ALA A 30 -13.31 -10.39 14.21
C ALA A 30 -13.07 -8.90 13.93
N VAL A 31 -12.87 -8.49 12.67
CA VAL A 31 -12.69 -7.09 12.27
C VAL A 31 -14.02 -6.44 11.84
N ASP A 32 -15.06 -7.24 11.58
CA ASP A 32 -16.32 -6.77 11.00
C ASP A 32 -17.24 -6.02 11.99
N ASP A 33 -17.07 -6.20 13.31
CA ASP A 33 -18.01 -5.65 14.31
C ASP A 33 -17.52 -4.37 15.02
N ALA A 34 -16.31 -3.86 14.74
CA ALA A 34 -15.70 -2.82 15.58
C ALA A 34 -15.51 -1.42 14.96
N ASP A 35 -15.58 -1.21 13.64
CA ASP A 35 -15.24 0.11 13.07
C ASP A 35 -16.03 0.50 11.82
N ALA A 36 -17.36 0.59 11.94
CA ALA A 36 -18.17 1.43 11.06
C ALA A 36 -17.79 2.91 11.26
N LEU A 37 -16.63 3.31 10.73
CA LEU A 37 -16.12 4.68 10.74
C LEU A 37 -16.29 5.26 9.33
N PRO A 38 -16.80 6.49 9.20
CA PRO A 38 -16.93 7.13 7.89
C PRO A 38 -15.54 7.30 7.26
N GLY A 39 -15.23 6.47 6.25
CA GLY A 39 -13.96 6.48 5.50
C GLY A 39 -13.07 5.24 5.61
N GLY A 40 -13.59 4.06 5.99
CA GLY A 40 -12.86 2.79 5.98
C GLY A 40 -12.51 2.29 4.56
N ILE A 41 -11.43 1.51 4.43
CA ILE A 41 -11.14 0.73 3.21
C ILE A 41 -11.89 -0.60 3.33
N GLU A 42 -13.21 -0.54 3.30
CA GLU A 42 -14.09 -1.71 3.32
C GLU A 42 -14.20 -2.31 1.92
N PRO A 43 -14.41 -3.63 1.80
CA PRO A 43 -14.67 -4.22 0.50
C PRO A 43 -15.96 -3.64 -0.07
N ASP A 44 -15.95 -3.32 -1.36
CA ASP A 44 -17.18 -3.03 -2.06
C ASP A 44 -18.02 -4.31 -2.17
N GLU A 45 -19.22 -4.29 -1.58
CA GLU A 45 -20.18 -5.39 -1.61
C GLU A 45 -20.81 -5.57 -2.99
N ASP A 46 -20.75 -4.54 -3.85
CA ASP A 46 -21.26 -4.55 -5.22
C ASP A 46 -20.21 -3.96 -6.19
N PRO A 47 -19.13 -4.70 -6.49
CA PRO A 47 -17.95 -4.18 -7.18
C PRO A 47 -18.13 -4.05 -8.71
N ASP A 48 -19.21 -3.41 -9.16
CA ASP A 48 -19.55 -3.21 -10.57
C ASP A 48 -18.53 -2.29 -11.31
N ASP A 49 -17.95 -1.30 -10.61
CA ASP A 49 -16.86 -0.46 -11.13
C ASP A 49 -15.49 -0.97 -10.65
N ASN A 50 -14.98 -1.99 -11.34
CA ASN A 50 -13.71 -2.63 -11.01
C ASN A 50 -12.75 -2.74 -12.21
N PHE A 51 -11.56 -3.30 -11.98
CA PHE A 51 -10.63 -3.69 -13.04
C PHE A 51 -11.19 -4.90 -13.79
N THR A 52 -10.94 -4.99 -15.10
CA THR A 52 -11.49 -6.07 -15.93
C THR A 52 -10.94 -7.45 -15.56
N ASP A 53 -9.78 -7.50 -14.91
CA ASP A 53 -9.10 -8.71 -14.45
C ASP A 53 -9.15 -8.89 -12.91
N ALA A 54 -10.06 -8.19 -12.23
CA ALA A 54 -10.24 -8.32 -10.77
C ALA A 54 -10.68 -9.73 -10.34
N GLY A 55 -11.39 -10.44 -11.23
CA GLY A 55 -11.91 -11.79 -10.98
C GLY A 55 -13.07 -11.81 -9.98
N ASN A 56 -13.38 -13.01 -9.45
CA ASN A 56 -14.36 -13.21 -8.38
C ASN A 56 -13.72 -14.01 -7.24
N THR A 57 -13.10 -13.30 -6.31
CA THR A 57 -12.31 -13.82 -5.19
C THR A 57 -12.41 -12.91 -3.97
N TYR A 58 -11.85 -13.34 -2.84
CA TYR A 58 -11.98 -12.67 -1.54
C TYR A 58 -11.51 -11.20 -1.54
N TYR A 59 -10.67 -10.80 -2.50
CA TYR A 59 -10.15 -9.44 -2.61
C TYR A 59 -10.84 -8.54 -3.65
N THR A 60 -11.87 -9.04 -4.34
CA THR A 60 -12.51 -8.32 -5.46
C THR A 60 -13.10 -6.99 -5.01
N GLY A 61 -13.85 -6.99 -3.90
CA GLY A 61 -14.45 -5.79 -3.33
C GLY A 61 -13.41 -4.75 -2.91
N TYR A 62 -12.27 -5.19 -2.38
CA TYR A 62 -11.18 -4.29 -2.03
C TYR A 62 -10.50 -3.65 -3.25
N LEU A 63 -10.35 -4.39 -4.35
CA LEU A 63 -9.82 -3.82 -5.60
C LEU A 63 -10.75 -2.72 -6.14
N ALA A 64 -12.07 -2.94 -6.08
CA ALA A 64 -13.05 -1.92 -6.44
C ALA A 64 -12.92 -0.68 -5.54
N THR A 65 -12.87 -0.88 -4.21
CA THR A 65 -12.67 0.23 -3.27
C THR A 65 -11.36 0.98 -3.54
N ALA A 66 -10.25 0.29 -3.80
CA ALA A 66 -8.99 0.96 -4.08
C ALA A 66 -8.95 1.70 -5.41
N LYS A 67 -9.63 1.19 -6.43
CA LYS A 67 -9.84 1.90 -7.70
C LYS A 67 -10.67 3.17 -7.45
N ARG A 68 -11.82 3.03 -6.79
CA ARG A 68 -12.77 4.11 -6.47
C ARG A 68 -12.14 5.21 -5.62
N LEU A 69 -11.35 4.84 -4.62
CA LEU A 69 -10.66 5.78 -3.73
C LEU A 69 -9.35 6.33 -4.31
N GLY A 70 -8.93 5.86 -5.50
CA GLY A 70 -7.68 6.31 -6.12
C GLY A 70 -6.42 5.84 -5.38
N ILE A 71 -6.52 4.74 -4.63
CA ILE A 71 -5.36 4.09 -4.01
C ILE A 71 -4.50 3.43 -5.10
N SER A 72 -5.15 2.72 -6.03
CA SER A 72 -4.51 2.05 -7.16
C SER A 72 -5.11 2.52 -8.48
N ALA A 73 -4.26 2.82 -9.45
CA ALA A 73 -4.64 3.07 -10.85
C ALA A 73 -4.53 1.79 -11.72
N GLY A 74 -4.09 0.68 -11.14
CA GLY A 74 -3.74 -0.53 -11.88
C GLY A 74 -2.50 -0.36 -12.75
N VAL A 75 -2.34 -1.25 -13.74
CA VAL A 75 -1.21 -1.29 -14.67
C VAL A 75 -1.53 -0.70 -16.05
N GLY A 76 -2.71 -0.04 -16.18
CA GLY A 76 -3.23 0.51 -17.43
C GLY A 76 -4.27 -0.39 -18.11
N ASN A 77 -4.96 0.13 -19.13
CA ASN A 77 -6.01 -0.59 -19.87
C ASN A 77 -7.14 -1.18 -19.00
N ASN A 78 -7.44 -0.53 -17.87
CA ASN A 78 -8.37 -1.03 -16.83
C ASN A 78 -7.98 -2.40 -16.24
N LEU A 79 -6.68 -2.73 -16.19
CA LEU A 79 -6.14 -3.94 -15.59
C LEU A 79 -5.44 -3.65 -14.26
N TYR A 80 -5.52 -4.58 -13.32
CA TYR A 80 -4.78 -4.58 -12.06
C TYR A 80 -3.57 -5.52 -12.09
N ALA A 81 -3.66 -6.65 -12.80
CA ALA A 81 -2.68 -7.73 -12.86
C ALA A 81 -2.37 -8.38 -11.50
N PRO A 82 -3.34 -9.05 -10.84
CA PRO A 82 -3.20 -9.57 -9.47
C PRO A 82 -2.13 -10.68 -9.32
N ALA A 83 -1.73 -11.33 -10.41
CA ALA A 83 -0.67 -12.34 -10.41
C ALA A 83 0.73 -11.77 -10.66
N LYS A 84 0.84 -10.48 -10.99
CA LYS A 84 2.12 -9.79 -11.23
C LYS A 84 2.74 -9.45 -9.88
N GLU A 85 4.04 -9.68 -9.76
CA GLU A 85 4.80 -9.17 -8.63
C GLU A 85 4.76 -7.63 -8.62
N ILE A 86 4.60 -7.07 -7.42
CA ILE A 86 4.60 -5.62 -7.22
C ILE A 86 6.03 -5.12 -7.04
N THR A 87 6.36 -4.05 -7.74
CA THR A 87 7.64 -3.35 -7.59
C THR A 87 7.66 -2.49 -6.33
N ARG A 88 8.85 -2.12 -5.87
CA ARG A 88 9.01 -1.25 -4.69
C ARG A 88 8.34 0.10 -4.89
N GLN A 89 8.47 0.72 -6.06
CA GLN A 89 7.82 2.01 -6.33
C GLN A 89 6.29 1.93 -6.41
N GLU A 90 5.73 0.84 -6.95
CA GLU A 90 4.29 0.57 -6.92
C GLU A 90 3.81 0.42 -5.46
N MET A 91 4.50 -0.40 -4.65
CA MET A 91 4.17 -0.61 -3.24
C MET A 91 4.18 0.69 -2.42
N PHE A 92 5.20 1.53 -2.61
CA PHE A 92 5.30 2.81 -1.92
C PHE A 92 4.23 3.80 -2.35
N THR A 93 3.83 3.76 -3.62
CA THR A 93 2.74 4.61 -4.13
C THR A 93 1.39 4.20 -3.56
N LEU A 94 1.11 2.89 -3.48
CA LEU A 94 -0.11 2.40 -2.82
C LEU A 94 -0.16 2.83 -1.36
N LEU A 95 0.94 2.66 -0.61
CA LEU A 95 1.03 3.10 0.78
C LEU A 95 0.83 4.61 0.91
N TYR A 96 1.51 5.40 0.09
CA TYR A 96 1.38 6.86 0.09
C TYR A 96 -0.06 7.30 -0.17
N ASN A 97 -0.73 6.74 -1.16
CA ASN A 97 -2.12 7.09 -1.49
C ASN A 97 -3.07 6.71 -0.35
N ALA A 98 -2.91 5.54 0.25
CA ALA A 98 -3.71 5.11 1.40
C ALA A 98 -3.52 6.06 2.60
N LEU A 99 -2.28 6.38 2.95
CA LEU A 99 -1.96 7.32 4.04
C LEU A 99 -2.47 8.73 3.77
N LYS A 100 -2.43 9.18 2.51
CA LYS A 100 -2.98 10.47 2.10
C LYS A 100 -4.49 10.52 2.30
N LEU A 101 -5.21 9.46 1.95
CA LEU A 101 -6.67 9.40 2.10
C LEU A 101 -7.11 9.50 3.56
N ILE A 102 -6.39 8.82 4.45
CA ILE A 102 -6.72 8.83 5.89
C ILE A 102 -6.09 10.00 6.66
N GLY A 103 -5.38 10.90 5.96
CA GLY A 103 -4.74 12.08 6.56
C GLY A 103 -3.57 11.76 7.48
N GLN A 104 -2.86 10.65 7.25
CA GLN A 104 -1.78 10.14 8.11
C GLN A 104 -0.46 10.00 7.36
N LEU A 105 -0.20 10.91 6.40
CA LEU A 105 1.12 10.99 5.79
C LEU A 105 2.18 11.24 6.87
N PRO A 106 3.31 10.51 6.85
CA PRO A 106 4.37 10.71 7.83
C PRO A 106 4.88 12.15 7.77
N GLN A 107 5.28 12.67 8.92
CA GLN A 107 5.78 14.02 9.08
C GLN A 107 7.24 14.02 9.54
N GLY A 108 7.89 15.18 9.43
CA GLY A 108 9.28 15.36 9.83
C GLY A 108 10.26 15.22 8.68
N ARG A 109 11.54 15.48 8.97
CA ARG A 109 12.65 15.38 8.03
C ARG A 109 13.82 14.70 8.69
N SER A 110 14.30 13.64 8.06
CA SER A 110 15.49 12.89 8.47
C SER A 110 16.80 13.52 7.99
N GLY A 111 16.72 14.49 7.07
CA GLY A 111 17.87 15.01 6.34
C GLY A 111 18.27 14.19 5.12
N LYS A 112 17.66 13.00 4.93
CA LYS A 112 17.82 12.21 3.70
C LYS A 112 16.95 12.78 2.58
N THR A 113 17.43 12.63 1.36
CA THR A 113 16.75 13.06 0.12
C THR A 113 16.95 12.01 -0.97
N LEU A 114 16.20 12.12 -2.06
CA LEU A 114 16.40 11.22 -3.20
C LEU A 114 17.83 11.31 -3.76
N SER A 115 18.49 12.48 -3.73
CA SER A 115 19.86 12.64 -4.23
C SER A 115 20.92 11.79 -3.50
N ASP A 116 20.59 11.20 -2.35
CA ASP A 116 21.46 10.27 -1.64
C ASP A 116 21.53 8.88 -2.32
N PHE A 117 20.69 8.63 -3.34
CA PHE A 117 20.58 7.35 -4.02
C PHE A 117 20.97 7.45 -5.51
N THR A 118 21.69 6.44 -5.98
CA THR A 118 22.30 6.42 -7.32
C THR A 118 21.34 6.03 -8.45
N ASP A 119 20.17 5.49 -8.11
CA ASP A 119 19.19 4.91 -9.03
C ASP A 119 17.88 5.71 -9.10
N THR A 120 17.89 6.96 -8.63
CA THR A 120 16.71 7.84 -8.68
C THR A 120 16.16 8.06 -10.08
N GLY A 121 17.00 7.99 -11.12
CA GLY A 121 16.58 8.07 -12.52
C GLY A 121 15.69 6.90 -12.98
N GLN A 122 15.58 5.83 -12.20
CA GLN A 122 14.66 4.72 -12.44
C GLN A 122 13.27 4.93 -11.80
N ILE A 123 13.12 5.97 -10.97
CA ILE A 123 11.83 6.29 -10.36
C ILE A 123 10.93 6.86 -11.46
N SER A 124 9.77 6.24 -11.64
CA SER A 124 8.77 6.78 -12.55
C SER A 124 8.18 8.08 -12.01
N ALA A 125 7.85 9.03 -12.90
CA ALA A 125 7.31 10.33 -12.50
C ALA A 125 6.06 10.25 -11.62
N TRP A 126 5.23 9.21 -11.80
CA TRP A 126 4.04 8.98 -10.97
C TRP A 126 4.36 8.52 -9.54
N ALA A 127 5.53 7.92 -9.32
CA ALA A 127 5.99 7.42 -8.02
C ALA A 127 6.86 8.44 -7.26
N GLU A 128 7.37 9.47 -7.94
CA GLU A 128 8.36 10.41 -7.40
C GLU A 128 7.91 11.06 -6.09
N LYS A 129 6.65 11.49 -6.01
CA LYS A 129 6.10 12.12 -4.81
C LYS A 129 6.03 11.17 -3.62
N ALA A 130 5.60 9.92 -3.86
CA ALA A 130 5.52 8.90 -2.83
C ALA A 130 6.92 8.54 -2.31
N MET A 131 7.84 8.30 -3.24
CA MET A 131 9.23 7.95 -2.95
C MET A 131 9.95 9.06 -2.17
N THR A 132 9.80 10.31 -2.62
CA THR A 132 10.41 11.47 -1.95
C THR A 132 9.95 11.57 -0.51
N LEU A 133 8.63 11.55 -0.26
CA LEU A 133 8.11 11.70 1.09
C LEU A 133 8.62 10.59 2.01
N LEU A 134 8.51 9.33 1.58
CA LEU A 134 8.86 8.18 2.43
C LEU A 134 10.37 8.11 2.72
N VAL A 135 11.21 8.64 1.83
CA VAL A 135 12.65 8.80 2.07
C VAL A 135 12.91 9.97 3.02
N GLU A 136 12.32 11.14 2.78
CA GLU A 136 12.52 12.33 3.62
C GLU A 136 12.09 12.09 5.07
N THR A 137 11.01 11.33 5.29
CA THR A 137 10.51 10.97 6.63
C THR A 137 11.23 9.78 7.25
N ASP A 138 12.18 9.17 6.52
CA ASP A 138 12.91 7.96 6.92
C ASP A 138 11.95 6.81 7.28
N THR A 139 10.83 6.74 6.56
CA THR A 139 9.92 5.59 6.56
C THR A 139 10.52 4.46 5.74
N VAL A 140 11.17 4.80 4.63
CA VAL A 140 11.88 3.90 3.74
C VAL A 140 13.36 4.23 3.73
N SER A 141 14.18 3.19 3.71
CA SER A 141 15.62 3.29 3.46
C SER A 141 16.00 2.40 2.27
N GLY A 142 17.00 2.85 1.52
CA GLY A 142 17.64 2.03 0.49
C GLY A 142 18.71 1.09 1.07
N SER A 143 19.33 0.32 0.19
CA SER A 143 20.46 -0.57 0.50
C SER A 143 21.56 -0.39 -0.53
N GLY A 144 22.83 -0.35 -0.09
CA GLY A 144 23.97 -0.16 -0.99
C GLY A 144 23.92 1.13 -1.81
N GLY A 145 23.32 2.21 -1.28
CA GLY A 145 23.17 3.48 -2.00
C GLY A 145 22.09 3.47 -3.10
N LYS A 146 21.13 2.53 -3.04
CA LYS A 146 20.05 2.37 -4.02
C LYS A 146 18.68 2.17 -3.37
N LEU A 147 17.62 2.67 -4.01
CA LEU A 147 16.22 2.45 -3.61
C LEU A 147 15.59 1.20 -4.28
N ASN A 148 16.15 0.79 -5.42
CA ASN A 148 15.70 -0.26 -6.31
C ASN A 148 14.23 -0.13 -6.70
N PRO A 149 13.80 0.99 -7.33
CA PRO A 149 12.37 1.28 -7.57
C PRO A 149 11.66 0.19 -8.39
N ASP A 150 12.32 -0.37 -9.40
CA ASP A 150 11.79 -1.45 -10.25
C ASP A 150 11.98 -2.86 -9.66
N GLY A 151 12.67 -2.99 -8.52
CA GLY A 151 12.86 -4.28 -7.87
C GLY A 151 11.54 -4.82 -7.32
N THR A 152 11.34 -6.14 -7.41
CA THR A 152 10.25 -6.84 -6.71
C THR A 152 10.36 -6.63 -5.20
N THR A 153 9.22 -6.49 -4.53
CA THR A 153 9.12 -6.45 -3.07
C THR A 153 8.41 -7.67 -2.49
N THR A 154 8.61 -7.90 -1.20
CA THR A 154 8.05 -9.04 -0.45
C THR A 154 7.12 -8.57 0.69
N ARG A 155 6.34 -9.52 1.25
CA ARG A 155 5.54 -9.28 2.48
C ARG A 155 6.38 -8.75 3.63
N ALA A 156 7.57 -9.31 3.81
CA ALA A 156 8.45 -8.97 4.90
C ALA A 156 8.93 -7.51 4.77
N GLU A 157 9.27 -7.09 3.55
CA GLU A 157 9.66 -5.70 3.29
C GLU A 157 8.50 -4.74 3.51
N MET A 158 7.29 -5.09 3.04
CA MET A 158 6.10 -4.27 3.32
C MET A 158 5.82 -4.15 4.82
N ALA A 159 5.90 -5.25 5.56
CA ALA A 159 5.73 -5.26 7.00
C ALA A 159 6.79 -4.39 7.71
N GLN A 160 8.04 -4.44 7.26
CA GLN A 160 9.11 -3.59 7.79
C GLN A 160 8.83 -2.10 7.55
N VAL A 161 8.32 -1.74 6.38
CA VAL A 161 7.96 -0.35 6.06
C VAL A 161 6.84 0.14 6.96
N LEU A 162 5.81 -0.69 7.19
CA LEU A 162 4.72 -0.39 8.13
C LEU A 162 5.24 -0.26 9.56
N TYR A 163 6.14 -1.14 9.99
CA TYR A 163 6.77 -1.06 11.31
C TYR A 163 7.52 0.26 11.50
N ASN A 164 8.31 0.67 10.51
CA ASN A 164 9.03 1.95 10.54
C ASN A 164 8.06 3.13 10.60
N LEU A 165 6.94 3.07 9.87
CA LEU A 165 5.91 4.10 9.89
C LEU A 165 5.25 4.25 11.27
N LEU A 166 4.96 3.13 11.95
CA LEU A 166 4.34 3.12 13.28
C LEU A 166 5.27 3.64 14.39
N GLY A 167 6.58 3.63 14.14
CA GLY A 167 7.57 4.19 15.06
C GLY A 167 7.78 5.70 14.93
N LYS A 168 7.05 6.37 14.03
CA LYS A 168 7.09 7.83 13.81
C LYS A 168 5.90 8.49 14.52
#